data_AF-A0A9D1LVF3-F1
#
_entry.id   AF-A0A9D1LVF3-F1
#
_cell.length_a   1.000
_cell.length_b   1.000
_cell.length_c   1.000
_cell.angle_alpha   90.00
_cell.angle_beta   90.00
_cell.angle_gamma   90.00
#
_symmetry.space_group_name_H-M   'P 1'
#
loop_
_entity.id
_entity.type
_entity.pdbx_description
1 polymer ?
#
loop_
_entity_poly.entity_id
_entity_poly.type
_entity_poly.pdbx_seq_one_letter_code
_entity_poly.pdbx_strand_id
1 'polypeptide(L)'
;MRKMTVIISIFILLAFAAGSRTGSVQTARISNPNVELYFVDSQMLRLMKTEYNVGRVSRQKAAEKVLEELIKGRDENEKILRLIPNVKKCMTVKVEHNIAYVDLKKSFVEQYTSDERQHEILLVYSIVNSLTSVEGISNVRFTIEGKEESKLKGFIDMRETFIPDYLI
;
A
#
# COMPACT_ATOMS: atom_id res chain seq x y z
N MET A 1 44.56 -40.15 9.17
CA MET A 1 44.68 -39.75 7.76
C MET A 1 43.85 -40.67 6.88
N ARG A 2 42.99 -40.10 6.02
CA ARG A 2 42.24 -40.69 4.88
C ARG A 2 41.26 -41.84 5.20
N LYS A 3 39.93 -41.69 5.14
CA LYS A 3 38.97 -41.23 4.11
C LYS A 3 38.22 -42.44 3.52
N MET A 4 36.89 -42.25 3.40
CA MET A 4 36.02 -42.62 2.26
C MET A 4 35.15 -43.89 2.29
N THR A 5 33.81 -43.65 2.26
CA THR A 5 32.83 -44.19 1.29
C THR A 5 32.28 -45.61 1.62
N VAL A 6 31.00 -46.01 1.60
CA VAL A 6 29.65 -45.43 1.36
C VAL A 6 28.64 -46.61 1.48
N ILE A 7 27.42 -46.33 1.95
CA ILE A 7 26.11 -46.99 1.65
C ILE A 7 25.87 -48.45 2.09
N ILE A 8 24.72 -48.67 2.73
CA ILE A 8 23.66 -49.69 2.50
C ILE A 8 22.83 -49.70 3.81
N SER A 9 21.79 -48.87 3.89
CA SER A 9 20.38 -49.27 3.68
C SER A 9 19.92 -50.37 4.64
N ILE A 10 18.99 -50.05 5.56
CA ILE A 10 17.79 -50.84 5.93
C ILE A 10 17.24 -50.43 7.33
N PHE A 11 15.90 -50.27 7.40
CA PHE A 11 15.03 -49.99 8.57
C PHE A 11 15.07 -48.55 9.12
N ILE A 12 13.97 -47.80 9.26
CA ILE A 12 12.65 -48.18 9.79
C ILE A 12 11.54 -47.36 9.10
N LEU A 13 10.53 -48.08 8.63
CA LEU A 13 9.20 -47.60 8.32
C LEU A 13 8.54 -47.11 9.63
N LEU A 14 8.24 -45.82 9.74
CA LEU A 14 7.20 -45.33 10.64
C LEU A 14 6.32 -44.36 9.84
N ALA A 15 5.17 -44.88 9.46
CA ALA A 15 4.08 -44.11 8.90
C ALA A 15 3.65 -43.05 9.92
N PHE A 16 3.78 -41.77 9.56
CA PHE A 16 2.91 -40.74 10.09
C PHE A 16 2.31 -39.99 8.91
N ALA A 17 1.11 -40.44 8.54
CA ALA A 17 0.19 -39.66 7.74
C ALA A 17 -0.20 -38.41 8.55
N ALA A 18 0.61 -37.36 8.48
CA ALA A 18 0.16 -36.02 8.79
C ALA A 18 -0.28 -35.42 7.45
N GLY A 19 -1.54 -35.62 7.11
CA GLY A 19 -2.16 -34.90 6.00
C GLY A 19 -1.85 -33.43 6.15
N SER A 20 -1.12 -32.88 5.19
CA SER A 20 -0.98 -31.44 5.03
C SER A 20 -2.39 -30.92 4.82
N ARG A 21 -3.01 -30.43 5.90
CA ARG A 21 -4.16 -29.55 5.83
C ARG A 21 -3.67 -28.36 5.03
N THR A 22 -3.87 -28.41 3.71
CA THR A 22 -4.03 -27.23 2.88
C THR A 22 -5.23 -26.50 3.44
N GLY A 23 -4.97 -25.72 4.50
CA GLY A 23 -5.88 -24.68 4.93
C GLY A 23 -6.06 -23.78 3.73
N SER A 24 -7.23 -23.87 3.11
CA SER A 24 -7.68 -22.86 2.18
C SER A 24 -7.60 -21.54 2.93
N VAL A 25 -6.67 -20.67 2.55
CA VAL A 25 -6.69 -19.28 3.00
C VAL A 25 -7.97 -18.68 2.41
N GLN A 26 -9.08 -18.79 3.13
CA GLN A 26 -10.24 -17.96 2.91
C GLN A 26 -9.75 -16.54 3.19
N THR A 27 -9.45 -15.81 2.13
CA THR A 27 -9.13 -14.38 2.22
C THR A 27 -10.39 -13.70 2.74
N ALA A 28 -10.38 -13.38 4.04
CA ALA A 28 -11.47 -12.66 4.67
C ALA A 28 -11.75 -11.38 3.89
N ARG A 29 -13.03 -11.19 3.54
CA ARG A 29 -13.50 -9.96 2.89
C ARG A 29 -13.72 -8.90 3.96
N ILE A 30 -13.51 -7.63 3.60
CA ILE A 30 -13.84 -6.52 4.48
C ILE A 30 -15.35 -6.52 4.77
N SER A 31 -15.71 -6.23 6.02
CA SER A 31 -17.09 -6.16 6.46
C SER A 31 -17.73 -4.82 6.07
N ASN A 32 -16.98 -3.72 6.19
CA ASN A 32 -17.39 -2.40 5.75
C ASN A 32 -16.85 -2.07 4.35
N PRO A 33 -17.71 -1.97 3.31
CA PRO A 33 -17.29 -1.63 1.95
C PRO A 33 -17.14 -0.13 1.68
N ASN A 34 -17.53 0.75 2.61
CA ASN A 34 -17.41 2.19 2.46
C ASN A 34 -16.09 2.67 3.09
N VAL A 35 -15.28 3.36 2.29
CA VAL A 35 -14.00 3.94 2.70
C VAL A 35 -13.98 5.43 2.38
N GLU A 36 -13.10 6.17 3.03
CA GLU A 36 -12.85 7.58 2.77
C GLU A 36 -11.62 7.72 1.86
N LEU A 37 -11.77 8.48 0.77
CA LEU A 37 -10.67 8.94 -0.09
C LEU A 37 -10.33 10.38 0.28
N TYR A 38 -9.04 10.66 0.44
CA TYR A 38 -8.52 11.97 0.81
C TYR A 38 -7.82 12.61 -0.39
N PHE A 39 -8.40 13.68 -0.92
CA PHE A 39 -7.85 14.45 -2.03
C PHE A 39 -7.34 15.80 -1.55
N VAL A 40 -6.35 16.37 -2.24
CA VAL A 40 -5.84 17.71 -1.89
C VAL A 40 -6.82 18.77 -2.37
N ASP A 41 -7.10 19.77 -1.54
CA ASP A 41 -7.94 20.88 -1.96
C ASP A 41 -7.24 21.77 -3.00
N SER A 42 -8.01 22.56 -3.76
CA SER A 42 -7.49 23.39 -4.85
C SER A 42 -6.54 24.49 -4.41
N GLN A 43 -6.48 24.81 -3.12
CA GLN A 43 -5.57 25.81 -2.54
C GLN A 43 -4.33 25.17 -1.91
N MET A 44 -4.15 23.84 -1.95
CA MET A 44 -3.03 23.12 -1.33
C MET A 44 -2.89 23.33 0.18
N LEU A 45 -4.00 23.50 0.89
CA LEU A 45 -3.99 23.81 2.32
C LEU A 45 -4.29 22.60 3.20
N ARG A 46 -5.09 21.64 2.71
CA ARG A 46 -5.65 20.54 3.49
C ARG A 46 -6.11 19.37 2.64
N LEU A 47 -6.50 18.28 3.30
CA LEU A 47 -7.15 17.15 2.66
C LEU A 47 -8.68 17.24 2.73
N MET A 48 -9.33 17.06 1.59
CA MET A 48 -10.78 16.93 1.45
C MET A 48 -11.16 15.45 1.32
N LYS A 49 -12.04 14.98 2.21
CA LYS A 49 -12.52 13.60 2.18
C LYS A 49 -13.75 13.41 1.29
N THR A 50 -13.81 12.26 0.63
CA THR A 50 -14.94 11.81 -0.19
C THR A 50 -15.21 10.33 0.08
N GLU A 51 -16.47 9.94 0.26
CA GLU A 51 -16.83 8.52 0.43
C GLU A 51 -16.70 7.74 -0.88
N TYR A 52 -16.22 6.52 -0.78
CA TYR A 52 -16.08 5.59 -1.89
C TYR A 52 -16.46 4.16 -1.48
N ASN A 53 -17.29 3.50 -2.27
CA ASN A 53 -17.66 2.11 -2.03
C ASN A 53 -16.74 1.18 -2.83
N VAL A 54 -15.82 0.50 -2.15
CA VAL A 54 -14.90 -0.49 -2.75
C VAL A 54 -15.57 -1.84 -3.02
N GLY A 55 -16.79 -2.05 -2.50
CA GLY A 55 -17.51 -3.33 -2.48
C GLY A 55 -16.93 -4.31 -1.45
N ARG A 56 -17.66 -5.40 -1.19
CA ARG A 56 -17.22 -6.47 -0.27
C ARG A 56 -16.16 -7.36 -0.94
N VAL A 57 -14.93 -6.88 -0.96
CA VAL A 57 -13.77 -7.56 -1.55
C VAL A 57 -12.73 -7.91 -0.49
N SER A 58 -11.65 -8.62 -0.87
CA SER A 58 -10.53 -8.84 0.04
C SER A 58 -9.86 -7.51 0.40
N ARG A 59 -9.20 -7.43 1.56
CA ARG A 59 -8.45 -6.24 1.99
C ARG A 59 -7.43 -5.77 0.95
N GLN A 60 -6.68 -6.72 0.38
CA GLN A 60 -5.75 -6.45 -0.72
C GLN A 60 -6.46 -5.77 -1.90
N LYS A 61 -7.61 -6.31 -2.33
CA LYS A 61 -8.33 -5.75 -3.47
C LYS A 61 -8.96 -4.39 -3.18
N ALA A 62 -9.39 -4.15 -1.94
CA ALA A 62 -9.88 -2.85 -1.50
C ALA A 62 -8.78 -1.80 -1.54
N ALA A 63 -7.58 -2.12 -1.04
CA ALA A 63 -6.42 -1.23 -1.11
C ALA A 63 -6.04 -0.89 -2.56
N GLU A 64 -6.02 -1.88 -3.47
CA GLU A 64 -5.80 -1.66 -4.90
C GLU A 64 -6.81 -0.67 -5.49
N LYS A 65 -8.11 -0.84 -5.19
CA LYS A 65 -9.17 0.05 -5.67
C LYS A 65 -9.04 1.48 -5.13
N VAL A 66 -8.70 1.63 -3.85
CA VAL A 66 -8.43 2.94 -3.24
C VAL A 66 -7.29 3.64 -3.98
N LEU A 67 -6.18 2.94 -4.20
CA LEU A 67 -5.04 3.49 -4.92
C LEU A 67 -5.39 3.86 -6.37
N GLU A 68 -6.15 3.00 -7.06
CA GLU A 68 -6.65 3.25 -8.41
C GLU A 68 -7.54 4.50 -8.47
N GLU A 69 -8.43 4.72 -7.49
CA GLU A 69 -9.27 5.92 -7.43
C GLU A 69 -8.50 7.20 -7.11
N LEU A 70 -7.47 7.13 -6.25
CA LEU A 70 -6.57 8.25 -6.01
C LEU A 70 -5.81 8.65 -7.29
N ILE A 71 -5.29 7.67 -8.04
CA ILE A 71 -4.64 7.89 -9.34
C ILE A 71 -5.64 8.45 -10.35
N LYS A 72 -6.89 7.96 -10.34
CA LYS A 72 -7.95 8.45 -11.22
C LYS A 72 -8.30 9.90 -10.92
N GLY A 73 -8.18 10.36 -9.67
CA GLY A 73 -8.45 11.75 -9.27
C GLY A 73 -9.93 12.14 -9.37
N ARG A 74 -10.19 13.45 -9.26
CA ARG A 74 -11.51 14.10 -9.38
C ARG A 74 -11.38 15.40 -10.16
N ASP A 75 -10.87 15.30 -11.39
CA ASP A 75 -10.56 16.48 -12.23
C ASP A 75 -11.82 17.30 -12.58
N GLU A 76 -12.99 16.69 -12.49
CA GLU A 76 -14.28 17.35 -12.65
C GLU A 76 -14.67 18.27 -11.48
N ASN A 77 -13.98 18.18 -10.34
CA ASN A 77 -14.27 18.97 -9.14
C ASN A 77 -13.21 20.07 -8.96
N GLU A 78 -13.59 21.32 -9.24
CA GLU A 78 -12.71 22.50 -9.13
C GLU A 78 -12.15 22.76 -7.71
N LYS A 79 -12.72 22.12 -6.68
CA LYS A 79 -12.21 22.20 -5.29
C LYS A 79 -11.10 21.20 -5.01
N ILE A 80 -10.82 20.27 -5.92
CA ILE A 80 -9.80 19.23 -5.76
C ILE A 80 -8.66 19.50 -6.73
N LEU A 81 -7.43 19.43 -6.21
CA LEU A 81 -6.23 19.46 -7.02
C LEU A 81 -5.64 18.07 -7.17
N ARG A 82 -5.22 17.75 -8.40
CA ARG A 82 -4.49 16.53 -8.70
C ARG A 82 -3.00 16.68 -8.37
N LEU A 83 -2.53 15.99 -7.32
CA LEU A 83 -1.10 15.79 -7.06
C LEU A 83 -0.55 14.46 -7.60
N ILE A 84 -1.39 13.43 -7.69
CA ILE A 84 -1.01 12.13 -8.23
C ILE A 84 -1.22 12.15 -9.75
N PRO A 85 -0.16 12.06 -10.58
CA PRO A 85 -0.31 12.03 -12.02
C PRO A 85 -1.20 10.86 -12.46
N ASN A 86 -2.06 11.09 -13.46
CA ASN A 86 -2.93 10.07 -14.04
C ASN A 86 -2.14 9.10 -14.94
N VAL A 87 -1.18 8.41 -14.34
CA VAL A 87 -0.32 7.43 -15.01
C VAL A 87 -0.69 6.06 -14.48
N LYS A 88 -1.23 5.22 -15.35
CA LYS A 88 -1.65 3.86 -14.97
C LYS A 88 -0.49 3.12 -14.32
N LYS A 89 -0.76 2.54 -13.14
CA LYS A 89 0.22 1.75 -12.37
C LYS A 89 1.50 2.54 -12.05
N CYS A 90 1.40 3.85 -11.81
CA CYS A 90 2.53 4.66 -11.30
C CYS A 90 2.90 4.31 -9.86
N MET A 91 2.01 3.62 -9.16
CA MET A 91 2.22 3.05 -7.84
C MET A 91 1.44 1.73 -7.73
N THR A 92 1.88 0.85 -6.84
CA THR A 92 1.20 -0.41 -6.50
C THR A 92 1.08 -0.54 -4.99
N VAL A 93 0.18 -1.39 -4.51
CA VAL A 93 0.02 -1.65 -3.08
C VAL A 93 -0.02 -3.14 -2.79
N LYS A 94 0.70 -3.57 -1.76
CA LYS A 94 0.63 -4.90 -1.17
C LYS A 94 0.28 -4.77 0.30
N VAL A 95 -0.73 -5.49 0.76
CA VAL A 95 -1.14 -5.50 2.16
C VAL A 95 -0.61 -6.74 2.83
N GLU A 96 0.20 -6.57 3.88
CA GLU A 96 0.65 -7.66 4.75
C GLU A 96 0.30 -7.32 6.18
N HIS A 97 -0.38 -8.25 6.87
CA HIS A 97 -0.95 -8.03 8.20
C HIS A 97 -1.87 -6.79 8.22
N ASN A 98 -1.43 -5.71 8.86
CA ASN A 98 -2.12 -4.43 8.97
C ASN A 98 -1.35 -3.27 8.31
N ILE A 99 -0.32 -3.56 7.49
CA ILE A 99 0.49 -2.56 6.81
C ILE A 99 0.23 -2.63 5.31
N ALA A 100 -0.05 -1.49 4.69
CA ALA A 100 -0.06 -1.33 3.24
C ALA A 100 1.31 -0.84 2.77
N TYR A 101 2.00 -1.66 1.98
CA TYR A 101 3.27 -1.31 1.33
C TYR A 101 2.96 -0.71 -0.04
N VAL A 102 3.17 0.59 -0.17
CA VAL A 102 2.96 1.35 -1.41
C VAL A 102 4.30 1.47 -2.12
N ASP A 103 4.42 0.80 -3.26
CA ASP A 103 5.61 0.90 -4.10
C ASP A 103 5.39 1.92 -5.21
N LEU A 104 6.19 2.99 -5.18
CA LEU A 104 6.19 4.06 -6.17
C LEU A 104 7.13 3.70 -7.32
N LYS A 105 6.67 3.91 -8.55
CA LYS A 105 7.57 3.81 -9.70
C LYS A 105 8.47 5.02 -9.78
N LYS A 106 9.67 4.83 -10.35
CA LYS A 106 10.59 5.94 -10.61
C LYS A 106 9.96 7.02 -11.48
N SER A 107 9.14 6.64 -12.46
CA SER A 107 8.42 7.59 -13.33
C SER A 107 7.43 8.47 -12.56
N PHE A 108 6.88 8.00 -11.44
CA PHE A 108 6.06 8.85 -10.55
C PHE A 108 6.92 9.90 -9.86
N VAL A 109 8.05 9.47 -9.29
CA VAL A 109 9.00 10.34 -8.58
C VAL A 109 9.55 11.44 -9.51
N GLU A 110 9.88 11.08 -10.75
CA GLU A 110 10.39 12.03 -11.75
C GLU A 110 9.33 13.04 -12.21
N GLN A 111 8.04 12.67 -12.22
CA GLN A 111 6.93 13.58 -12.57
C GLN A 111 6.47 14.44 -11.41
N TYR A 112 6.78 14.07 -10.17
CA TYR A 112 6.49 14.89 -9.01
C TYR A 112 7.48 16.07 -8.98
N THR A 113 7.02 17.23 -9.42
CA THR A 113 7.86 18.43 -9.59
C THR A 113 7.75 19.44 -8.46
N SER A 114 6.88 19.21 -7.47
CA SER A 114 6.77 20.14 -6.36
C SER A 114 7.97 20.03 -5.42
N ASP A 115 8.55 21.18 -5.11
CA ASP A 115 9.64 21.32 -4.13
C ASP A 115 9.16 22.00 -2.83
N GLU A 116 7.85 22.00 -2.58
CA GLU A 116 7.26 22.56 -1.36
C GLU A 116 6.96 21.47 -0.33
N ARG A 117 7.42 21.69 0.90
CA ARG A 117 7.21 20.77 2.04
C ARG A 117 5.75 20.39 2.22
N GLN A 118 4.85 21.38 2.17
CA GLN A 118 3.42 21.15 2.39
C GLN A 118 2.82 20.23 1.32
N HIS A 119 3.25 20.36 0.06
CA HIS A 119 2.77 19.51 -1.01
C HIS A 119 3.27 18.06 -0.85
N GLU A 120 4.48 17.83 -0.36
CA GLU A 120 4.98 16.45 -0.09
C GLU A 120 4.16 15.81 1.05
N ILE A 121 3.87 16.57 2.10
CA ILE A 121 3.01 16.14 3.23
C ILE A 121 1.60 15.80 2.75
N LEU A 122 0.96 16.70 2.01
CA LEU A 122 -0.40 16.48 1.50
C LEU A 122 -0.47 15.28 0.57
N LEU A 123 0.54 15.07 -0.30
CA LEU A 123 0.60 13.90 -1.16
C LEU A 123 0.70 12.60 -0.34
N VAL A 124 1.64 12.55 0.61
CA VAL A 124 1.85 11.35 1.44
C VAL A 124 0.59 11.05 2.25
N TYR A 125 0.02 12.04 2.95
CA TYR A 125 -1.15 11.81 3.78
C TYR A 125 -2.45 11.61 3.00
N SER A 126 -2.57 12.11 1.77
CA SER A 126 -3.64 11.70 0.85
C SER A 126 -3.66 10.18 0.66
N ILE A 127 -2.49 9.56 0.46
CA ILE A 127 -2.35 8.11 0.31
C ILE A 127 -2.53 7.39 1.65
N VAL A 128 -1.86 7.86 2.71
CA VAL A 128 -1.90 7.24 4.04
C VAL A 128 -3.33 7.21 4.60
N ASN A 129 -4.01 8.35 4.63
CA ASN A 129 -5.35 8.45 5.22
C ASN A 129 -6.38 7.65 4.42
N SER A 130 -6.24 7.58 3.09
CA SER A 130 -7.14 6.80 2.25
C SER A 130 -6.96 5.30 2.42
N LEU A 131 -5.71 4.82 2.45
CA LEU A 131 -5.44 3.39 2.61
C LEU A 131 -5.78 2.88 4.01
N THR A 132 -5.57 3.70 5.04
CA THR A 132 -5.92 3.37 6.43
C THR A 132 -7.41 3.47 6.73
N SER A 133 -8.21 4.06 5.82
CA SER A 133 -9.66 3.93 5.87
C SER A 133 -10.16 2.53 5.49
N VAL A 134 -9.33 1.67 4.87
CA VAL A 134 -9.69 0.28 4.57
C VAL A 134 -9.60 -0.56 5.83
N GLU A 135 -10.68 -1.31 6.12
CA GLU A 135 -10.76 -2.16 7.30
C GLU A 135 -9.56 -3.12 7.45
N GLY A 136 -8.86 -2.99 8.58
CA GLY A 136 -7.71 -3.82 8.94
C GLY A 136 -6.38 -3.36 8.34
N ILE A 137 -6.32 -2.16 7.74
CA ILE A 137 -5.07 -1.47 7.43
C ILE A 137 -4.90 -0.34 8.46
N SER A 138 -3.80 -0.36 9.19
CA SER A 138 -3.50 0.62 10.25
C SER A 138 -2.35 1.55 9.88
N ASN A 139 -1.45 1.07 9.01
CA ASN A 139 -0.24 1.80 8.66
C ASN A 139 0.06 1.70 7.16
N VAL A 140 0.86 2.64 6.68
CA VAL A 140 1.37 2.64 5.31
C VAL A 140 2.89 2.77 5.34
N ARG A 141 3.57 2.04 4.46
CA ARG A 141 5.01 2.15 4.24
C ARG A 141 5.28 2.34 2.76
N PHE A 142 6.20 3.22 2.42
CA PHE A 142 6.55 3.53 1.03
C PHE A 142 7.85 2.86 0.63
N THR A 143 7.92 2.46 -0.64
CA THR A 143 9.16 2.07 -1.33
C THR A 143 9.21 2.74 -2.70
N ILE A 144 10.39 2.81 -3.30
CA ILE A 144 10.57 3.24 -4.70
C ILE A 144 11.23 2.10 -5.46
N GLU A 145 10.55 1.55 -6.46
CA GLU A 145 11.01 0.38 -7.25
C GLU A 145 11.48 -0.78 -6.34
N GLY A 146 10.70 -1.07 -5.30
CA GLY A 146 10.96 -2.10 -4.30
C GLY A 146 12.09 -1.81 -3.32
N LYS A 147 12.71 -0.63 -3.37
CA LYS A 147 13.79 -0.22 -2.46
C LYS A 147 13.29 0.72 -1.39
N GLU A 148 13.82 0.55 -0.19
CA GLU A 148 13.70 1.54 0.87
C GLU A 148 14.54 2.75 0.50
N GLU A 149 13.87 3.83 0.13
CA GLU A 149 14.51 5.11 -0.13
C GLU A 149 14.17 6.05 1.03
N SER A 150 15.10 6.95 1.35
CA SER A 150 14.89 7.88 2.47
C SER A 150 13.95 9.04 2.12
N LYS A 151 13.77 9.38 0.84
CA LYS A 151 13.19 10.67 0.43
C LYS A 151 12.46 10.58 -0.91
N LEU A 152 11.33 11.28 -1.03
CA LEU A 152 10.77 11.65 -2.34
C LEU A 152 11.42 12.95 -2.83
N LYS A 153 11.27 14.02 -2.03
CA LYS A 153 11.96 15.31 -2.21
C LYS A 153 12.79 15.71 -1.00
N GLY A 154 12.54 15.05 0.14
CA GLY A 154 13.38 15.14 1.32
C GLY A 154 12.79 15.94 2.46
N PHE A 155 11.51 16.29 2.37
CA PHE A 155 10.79 16.87 3.49
C PHE A 155 10.20 15.83 4.44
N ILE A 156 10.09 14.58 4.00
CA ILE A 156 9.60 13.44 4.78
C ILE A 156 10.56 12.25 4.64
N ASP A 157 10.83 11.55 5.74
CA ASP A 157 11.59 10.30 5.72
C ASP A 157 10.71 9.13 5.32
N MET A 158 10.86 8.63 4.09
CA MET A 158 10.04 7.54 3.56
C MET A 158 10.32 6.17 4.18
N ARG A 159 11.38 6.04 4.98
CA ARG A 159 11.70 4.77 5.67
C ARG A 159 10.77 4.51 6.86
N GLU A 160 10.14 5.57 7.36
CA GLU A 160 9.19 5.49 8.46
C GLU A 160 7.94 4.70 8.06
N THR A 161 7.27 4.17 9.08
CA THR A 161 5.93 3.59 8.94
C THR A 161 4.92 4.65 9.35
N PHE A 162 4.09 5.07 8.40
CA PHE A 162 3.15 6.17 8.58
C PHE A 162 1.84 5.66 9.20
N ILE A 163 1.42 6.33 10.27
CA ILE A 163 0.07 6.25 10.84
C ILE A 163 -0.80 7.37 10.25
N PRO A 164 -2.14 7.22 10.20
CA PRO A 164 -3.00 8.28 9.68
C PRO A 164 -2.93 9.54 10.54
N ASP A 165 -3.06 10.69 9.87
CA ASP A 165 -3.24 11.98 10.50
C ASP A 165 -4.40 12.71 9.81
N TYR A 166 -5.56 12.66 10.44
CA TYR A 166 -6.81 13.22 9.92
C TYR A 166 -6.98 14.72 10.21
N LEU A 167 -5.95 15.39 10.77
CA LEU A 167 -5.96 16.82 11.08
C LEU A 167 -5.20 17.67 10.05
N ILE A 168 -4.54 17.04 9.08
CA ILE A 168 -3.80 17.67 7.98
C ILE A 168 -4.75 18.21 6.90
#